data_AF-A0A7Y5D1J8-F1
#
_entry.id   AF-A0A7Y5D1J8-F1
#
_cell.length_a   1.000
_cell.length_b   1.000
_cell.length_c   1.000
_cell.angle_alpha   90.00
_cell.angle_beta   90.00
_cell.angle_gamma   90.00
#
_symmetry.space_group_name_H-M   'P 1'
#
loop_
_entity.id
_entity.type
_entity.pdbx_description
1 polymer ?
#
loop_
_entity_poly.entity_id
_entity_poly.type
_entity_poly.pdbx_seq_one_letter_code
_entity_poly.pdbx_strand_id
1 'polypeptide(L)'
;MKIASCIFIFFFLTSCARKNETREISDADIIDGLTLEGDSIRLPSFDIEISLSDKAEKKLSNANETIIVQAYLSGTPKDSVVSNLIDEMGEVNLGSSRVELNKPGNAHFEGAKISTKAYSILKEKDFQVLINVFSGRRSSESNLIECEILQETITNIKAKKHTLKGKLIGE
;
A
#
# COMPACT_ATOMS: atom_id res chain seq x y z
N MET A 1 -53.36 -54.68 -2.29
CA MET A 1 -53.45 -53.91 -1.04
C MET A 1 -52.33 -54.38 -0.11
N LYS A 2 -51.61 -53.41 0.48
CA LYS A 2 -50.46 -53.47 1.41
C LYS A 2 -49.05 -53.55 0.81
N ILE A 3 -48.35 -52.45 1.11
CA ILE A 3 -47.03 -51.94 0.78
C ILE A 3 -46.07 -52.28 1.94
N ALA A 4 -44.76 -52.17 1.69
CA ALA A 4 -43.67 -51.75 2.60
C ALA A 4 -42.51 -52.76 2.64
N SER A 5 -41.24 -52.40 2.69
CA SER A 5 -40.56 -51.10 2.61
C SER A 5 -39.08 -51.39 2.38
N CYS A 6 -38.45 -50.64 1.46
CA CYS A 6 -37.00 -50.57 1.31
C CYS A 6 -36.38 -49.79 2.47
N ILE A 7 -35.24 -50.25 3.00
CA ILE A 7 -34.33 -49.41 3.78
C ILE A 7 -32.91 -49.65 3.25
N PHE A 8 -32.45 -48.73 2.40
CA PHE A 8 -31.04 -48.55 2.04
C PHE A 8 -30.50 -47.47 2.97
N ILE A 9 -29.60 -47.82 3.88
CA ILE A 9 -28.91 -46.84 4.74
C ILE A 9 -27.64 -46.41 4.01
N PHE A 10 -27.69 -45.22 3.41
CA PHE A 10 -26.50 -44.52 2.94
C PHE A 10 -25.88 -43.77 4.13
N PHE A 11 -24.71 -44.22 4.58
CA PHE A 11 -23.84 -43.47 5.49
C PHE A 11 -23.22 -42.30 4.71
N PHE A 12 -23.78 -41.10 4.85
CA PHE A 12 -23.10 -39.88 4.43
C PHE A 12 -22.14 -39.46 5.54
N LEU A 13 -20.84 -39.65 5.31
CA LEU A 13 -19.78 -38.97 6.05
C LEU A 13 -19.78 -37.50 5.60
N THR A 14 -20.49 -36.62 6.30
CA THR A 14 -20.32 -35.18 6.14
C THR A 14 -19.02 -34.76 6.83
N SER A 15 -17.93 -34.78 6.06
CA SER A 15 -16.75 -33.98 6.37
C SER A 15 -17.17 -32.51 6.31
N CYS A 16 -17.33 -31.86 7.46
CA CYS A 16 -17.42 -30.41 7.55
C CYS A 16 -16.05 -29.83 7.18
N ALA A 17 -15.74 -29.78 5.88
CA ALA A 17 -14.71 -28.91 5.37
C ALA A 17 -15.16 -27.47 5.64
N ARG A 18 -14.60 -26.87 6.70
CA ARG A 18 -14.79 -25.47 7.04
C ARG A 18 -14.21 -24.65 5.89
N LYS A 19 -15.08 -24.26 4.96
CA LYS A 19 -14.77 -23.40 3.83
C LYS A 19 -14.29 -22.07 4.42
N ASN A 20 -12.98 -21.81 4.37
CA ASN A 20 -12.42 -20.50 4.71
C ASN A 20 -12.92 -19.55 3.61
N GLU A 21 -14.09 -18.97 3.84
CA GLU A 21 -14.75 -18.07 2.90
C GLU A 21 -14.00 -16.74 2.94
N THR A 22 -13.00 -16.61 2.04
CA THR A 22 -12.46 -15.30 1.70
C THR A 22 -13.59 -14.62 0.94
N ARG A 23 -14.33 -13.74 1.63
CA ARG A 23 -15.38 -12.94 0.99
C ARG A 23 -14.72 -12.11 -0.11
N GLU A 24 -15.13 -12.32 -1.36
CA GLU A 24 -14.71 -11.46 -2.46
C GLU A 24 -15.11 -10.02 -2.13
N ILE A 25 -14.20 -9.08 -2.37
CA ILE A 25 -14.46 -7.66 -2.12
C ILE A 25 -15.45 -7.17 -3.16
N SER A 26 -16.55 -6.58 -2.71
CA SER A 26 -17.52 -5.93 -3.58
C SER A 26 -17.21 -4.45 -3.73
N ASP A 27 -17.71 -3.82 -4.80
CA ASP A 27 -17.54 -2.37 -5.01
C ASP A 27 -18.07 -1.53 -3.83
N ALA A 28 -19.05 -2.04 -3.07
CA ALA A 28 -19.59 -1.37 -1.89
C ALA A 28 -18.61 -1.33 -0.70
N ASP A 29 -17.57 -2.18 -0.70
CA ASP A 29 -16.55 -2.25 0.33
C ASP A 29 -15.31 -1.38 0.01
N ILE A 30 -15.32 -0.70 -1.14
CA ILE A 30 -14.23 0.13 -1.65
C ILE A 30 -14.49 1.59 -1.24
N ILE A 31 -13.47 2.24 -0.68
CA ILE A 31 -13.53 3.67 -0.41
C ILE A 31 -13.67 4.46 -1.71
N ASP A 32 -14.46 5.53 -1.66
CA ASP A 32 -14.62 6.48 -2.75
C ASP A 32 -13.28 6.88 -3.40
N GLY A 33 -13.21 6.85 -4.73
CA GLY A 33 -12.02 7.18 -5.51
C GLY A 33 -11.02 6.03 -5.70
N LEU A 34 -11.22 4.88 -5.05
CA LEU A 34 -10.50 3.64 -5.38
C LEU A 34 -11.30 2.85 -6.43
N THR A 35 -10.62 2.09 -7.28
CA THR A 35 -11.26 1.31 -8.35
C THR A 35 -10.87 -0.15 -8.25
N LEU A 36 -11.85 -1.05 -8.10
CA LEU A 36 -11.62 -2.49 -8.14
C LEU A 36 -11.27 -2.93 -9.57
N GLU A 37 -10.15 -3.66 -9.71
CA GLU A 37 -9.62 -4.16 -10.98
C GLU A 37 -9.17 -5.61 -10.80
N GLY A 38 -10.13 -6.53 -10.83
CA GLY A 38 -9.87 -7.95 -10.64
C GLY A 38 -9.31 -8.24 -9.25
N ASP A 39 -8.05 -8.66 -9.18
CA ASP A 39 -7.32 -8.97 -7.94
C ASP A 39 -6.57 -7.76 -7.35
N SER A 40 -6.72 -6.58 -7.95
CA SER A 40 -6.10 -5.34 -7.52
C SER A 40 -7.12 -4.23 -7.27
N ILE A 41 -6.74 -3.26 -6.46
CA ILE A 41 -7.48 -2.00 -6.28
C ILE A 41 -6.55 -0.88 -6.72
N ARG A 42 -6.98 -0.12 -7.73
CA ARG A 42 -6.28 1.07 -8.21
C ARG A 42 -6.54 2.25 -7.27
N LEU A 43 -5.48 2.93 -6.89
CA LEU A 43 -5.52 4.15 -6.08
C LEU A 43 -5.77 5.38 -6.97
N PRO A 44 -6.43 6.41 -6.43
CA PRO A 44 -6.50 7.72 -7.07
C PRO A 44 -5.11 8.35 -7.15
N SER A 45 -4.93 9.28 -8.08
CA SER A 45 -3.67 10.00 -8.20
C SER A 45 -3.46 10.98 -7.05
N PHE A 46 -2.20 11.24 -6.72
CA PHE A 46 -1.78 12.28 -5.80
C PHE A 46 -0.36 12.75 -6.15
N ASP A 47 0.02 13.92 -5.63
CA ASP A 47 1.26 14.60 -5.98
C ASP A 47 2.08 14.90 -4.74
N ILE A 48 3.39 14.63 -4.82
CA ILE A 48 4.37 14.99 -3.79
C ILE A 48 5.41 15.93 -4.39
N GLU A 49 5.38 17.19 -4.00
CA GLU A 49 6.38 18.18 -4.39
C GLU A 49 7.56 18.17 -3.43
N ILE A 50 8.75 17.96 -3.97
CA ILE A 50 10.00 17.97 -3.22
C ILE A 50 10.69 19.32 -3.38
N SER A 51 10.94 19.97 -2.25
CA SER A 51 11.75 21.19 -2.18
C SER A 51 12.99 20.90 -1.35
N LEU A 52 14.18 21.10 -1.91
CA LEU A 52 15.46 20.83 -1.25
C LEU A 52 16.19 22.13 -0.90
N SER A 53 17.04 22.08 0.13
CA SER A 53 18.02 23.14 0.39
C SER A 53 19.03 23.24 -0.76
N ASP A 54 19.58 24.44 -0.98
CA ASP A 54 20.61 24.68 -2.01
C ASP A 54 21.82 23.73 -1.86
N LYS A 55 22.19 23.42 -0.62
CA LYS A 55 23.29 22.49 -0.31
C LYS A 55 22.96 21.07 -0.74
N ALA A 56 21.73 20.61 -0.49
CA ALA A 56 21.27 19.29 -0.88
C ALA A 56 21.21 19.15 -2.39
N GLU A 57 20.59 20.11 -3.09
CA GLU A 57 20.48 20.10 -4.55
C GLU A 57 21.87 20.09 -5.21
N LYS A 58 22.79 20.95 -4.74
CA LYS A 58 24.16 20.99 -5.23
C LYS A 58 24.90 19.67 -4.97
N LYS A 59 24.70 19.04 -3.80
CA LYS A 59 25.34 17.75 -3.48
C LYS A 59 24.85 16.64 -4.41
N LEU A 60 23.53 16.52 -4.60
CA LEU A 60 22.95 15.51 -5.48
C LEU A 60 23.41 15.69 -6.93
N SER A 61 23.35 16.93 -7.43
CA SER A 61 23.79 17.28 -8.78
C SER A 61 25.27 16.92 -9.02
N ASN A 62 26.17 17.32 -8.12
CA ASN A 62 27.60 16.99 -8.23
C ASN A 62 27.88 15.49 -8.15
N ALA A 63 27.02 14.73 -7.47
CA ALA A 63 27.15 13.29 -7.34
C ALA A 63 26.47 12.52 -8.49
N ASN A 64 25.76 13.19 -9.41
CA ASN A 64 24.88 12.54 -10.39
C ASN A 64 23.84 11.63 -9.71
N GLU A 65 23.29 12.10 -8.61
CA GLU A 65 22.35 11.36 -7.78
C GLU A 65 20.90 11.75 -8.08
N THR A 66 19.97 10.81 -7.94
CA THR A 66 18.52 11.05 -8.13
C THR A 66 17.80 11.15 -6.77
N ILE A 67 16.50 11.40 -6.80
CA ILE A 67 15.63 11.46 -5.62
C ILE A 67 14.56 10.38 -5.80
N ILE A 68 14.39 9.51 -4.81
CA ILE A 68 13.32 8.52 -4.76
C ILE A 68 12.27 9.03 -3.78
N VAL A 69 11.05 9.19 -4.27
CA VAL A 69 9.85 9.41 -3.44
C VAL A 69 9.10 8.09 -3.42
N GLN A 70 8.98 7.46 -2.25
CA GLN A 70 8.34 6.16 -2.10
C GLN A 70 7.14 6.24 -1.18
N ALA A 71 6.00 5.76 -1.66
CA ALA A 71 4.78 5.56 -0.91
C ALA A 71 4.72 4.10 -0.43
N TYR A 72 4.71 3.90 0.88
CA TYR A 72 4.42 2.63 1.54
C TYR A 72 2.96 2.62 1.97
N LEU A 73 2.27 1.51 1.71
CA LEU A 73 0.83 1.39 1.92
C LEU A 73 0.60 0.29 2.95
N SER A 74 0.05 0.63 4.11
CA SER A 74 -0.17 -0.34 5.18
C SER A 74 -1.45 -0.07 5.96
N GLY A 75 -1.92 -1.05 6.71
CA GLY A 75 -3.06 -0.84 7.59
C GLY A 75 -3.19 -1.92 8.66
N THR A 76 -4.03 -1.66 9.65
CA THR A 76 -4.22 -2.60 10.77
C THR A 76 -5.04 -3.82 10.31
N PRO A 77 -4.62 -5.06 10.61
CA PRO A 77 -5.42 -6.25 10.33
C PRO A 77 -6.66 -6.32 11.23
N LYS A 78 -7.70 -7.03 10.78
CA LYS A 78 -8.82 -7.44 11.65
C LYS A 78 -8.28 -8.36 12.77
N ASP A 79 -8.77 -8.15 14.00
CA ASP A 79 -8.25 -8.79 15.23
C ASP A 79 -8.19 -10.34 15.18
N SER A 80 -8.94 -10.99 14.29
CA SER A 80 -9.02 -12.45 14.14
C SER A 80 -8.16 -13.04 13.02
N VAL A 81 -7.34 -12.24 12.34
CA VAL A 81 -6.57 -12.68 11.17
C VAL A 81 -5.12 -12.97 11.55
N VAL A 82 -4.69 -14.22 11.35
CA VAL A 82 -3.28 -14.61 11.28
C VAL A 82 -2.96 -14.87 9.81
N SER A 83 -2.02 -14.11 9.24
CA SER A 83 -1.72 -14.14 7.81
C SER A 83 -0.25 -13.82 7.58
N ASN A 84 0.33 -14.42 6.54
CA ASN A 84 1.68 -14.08 6.07
C ASN A 84 1.76 -12.69 5.38
N LEU A 85 0.62 -11.98 5.32
CA LEU A 85 0.53 -10.60 4.85
C LEU A 85 0.70 -9.57 5.99
N ILE A 86 0.78 -10.05 7.24
CA ILE A 86 1.06 -9.23 8.41
C ILE A 86 2.57 -9.20 8.61
N ASP A 87 3.13 -8.00 8.68
CA ASP A 87 4.57 -7.79 8.88
C ASP A 87 4.98 -7.91 10.36
N GLU A 88 6.28 -7.73 10.62
CA GLU A 88 6.87 -7.82 11.95
C GLU A 88 6.35 -6.74 12.92
N MET A 89 5.80 -5.65 12.39
CA MET A 89 5.18 -4.57 13.15
C MET A 89 3.69 -4.82 13.42
N GLY A 90 3.14 -5.93 12.92
CA GLY A 90 1.73 -6.26 13.07
C GLY A 90 0.82 -5.55 12.07
N GLU A 91 1.37 -4.94 11.01
CA GLU A 91 0.60 -4.25 9.98
C GLU A 91 0.41 -5.12 8.74
N VAL A 92 -0.70 -4.93 8.03
CA VAL A 92 -0.93 -5.54 6.72
C VAL A 92 -0.20 -4.70 5.68
N ASN A 93 0.77 -5.31 5.00
CA ASN A 93 1.44 -4.68 3.86
C ASN A 93 0.53 -4.74 2.61
N LEU A 94 0.10 -3.57 2.13
CA LEU A 94 -0.75 -3.44 0.95
C LEU A 94 0.05 -3.28 -0.34
N GLY A 95 1.33 -2.91 -0.22
CA GLY A 95 2.26 -2.69 -1.31
C GLY A 95 3.04 -1.39 -1.17
N SER A 96 3.76 -1.04 -2.22
CA SER A 96 4.41 0.27 -2.33
C SER A 96 4.41 0.75 -3.77
N SER A 97 4.53 2.07 -3.94
CA SER A 97 4.74 2.71 -5.24
C SER A 97 5.89 3.70 -5.10
N ARG A 98 6.63 3.94 -6.19
CA ARG A 98 7.76 4.90 -6.17
C ARG A 98 7.81 5.72 -7.44
N VAL A 99 8.27 6.95 -7.28
CA VAL A 99 8.63 7.85 -8.37
C VAL A 99 10.09 8.25 -8.16
N GLU A 100 10.87 8.24 -9.24
CA GLU A 100 12.26 8.69 -9.22
C GLU A 100 12.40 9.99 -10.02
N LEU A 101 12.99 10.99 -9.40
CA LEU A 101 13.18 12.33 -9.96
C LEU A 101 14.68 12.60 -10.15
N ASN A 102 15.04 13.17 -11.30
CA ASN A 102 16.43 13.60 -11.56
C ASN A 102 16.81 14.90 -10.84
N LYS A 103 15.83 15.65 -10.35
CA LYS A 103 16.00 16.92 -9.63
C LYS A 103 14.77 17.18 -8.76
N PRO A 104 14.83 18.11 -7.77
CA PRO A 104 13.66 18.50 -6.99
C PRO A 104 12.50 18.91 -7.90
N GLY A 105 11.27 18.61 -7.47
CA GLY A 105 10.08 18.80 -8.29
C GLY A 105 8.93 17.90 -7.87
N ASN A 106 7.97 17.73 -8.76
CA ASN A 106 6.74 17.00 -8.48
C ASN A 106 6.87 15.51 -8.81
N ALA A 107 6.69 14.65 -7.81
CA ALA A 107 6.48 13.23 -7.96
C ALA A 107 4.99 12.95 -8.12
N HIS A 108 4.59 12.60 -9.36
CA HIS A 108 3.23 12.25 -9.69
C HIS A 108 2.98 10.74 -9.48
N PHE A 109 2.15 10.39 -8.52
CA PHE A 109 1.72 9.02 -8.29
C PHE A 109 0.42 8.78 -9.05
N GLU A 110 0.49 8.00 -10.12
CA GLU A 110 -0.67 7.58 -10.91
C GLU A 110 -0.70 6.06 -11.02
N GLY A 111 -1.90 5.48 -10.95
CA GLY A 111 -2.10 4.06 -11.23
C GLY A 111 -1.45 3.12 -10.21
N ALA A 112 -1.11 3.59 -9.01
CA ALA A 112 -0.68 2.72 -7.92
C ALA A 112 -1.76 1.69 -7.61
N LYS A 113 -1.35 0.46 -7.28
CA LYS A 113 -2.26 -0.66 -7.03
C LYS A 113 -1.93 -1.36 -5.72
N ILE A 114 -2.98 -1.83 -5.04
CA ILE A 114 -2.87 -2.69 -3.86
C ILE A 114 -3.61 -4.01 -4.11
N SER A 115 -3.23 -5.07 -3.38
CA SER A 115 -3.90 -6.37 -3.47
C SER A 115 -5.29 -6.34 -2.83
N THR A 116 -6.30 -6.86 -3.52
CA THR A 116 -7.65 -7.05 -2.93
C THR A 116 -7.58 -8.02 -1.74
N LYS A 117 -6.75 -9.07 -1.81
CA LYS A 117 -6.55 -10.01 -0.70
C LYS A 117 -6.05 -9.31 0.56
N ALA A 118 -5.02 -8.48 0.43
CA ALA A 118 -4.48 -7.71 1.56
C ALA A 118 -5.50 -6.68 2.08
N TYR A 119 -6.17 -5.97 1.16
CA TYR A 119 -7.23 -5.02 1.53
C TYR A 119 -8.41 -5.68 2.27
N SER A 120 -8.75 -6.94 1.95
CA SER A 120 -9.89 -7.66 2.52
C SER A 120 -9.76 -7.90 4.03
N ILE A 121 -8.53 -8.03 4.50
CA ILE A 121 -8.20 -8.36 5.89
C ILE A 121 -7.94 -7.13 6.76
N LEU A 122 -7.99 -5.93 6.18
CA LEU A 122 -7.89 -4.68 6.94
C LEU A 122 -9.08 -4.49 7.88
N LYS A 123 -8.81 -4.02 9.09
CA LYS A 123 -9.80 -3.57 10.07
C LYS A 123 -10.54 -2.35 9.56
N GLU A 124 -9.78 -1.32 9.17
CA GLU A 124 -10.29 -0.10 8.56
C GLU A 124 -9.87 -0.03 7.09
N LYS A 125 -10.79 0.39 6.24
CA LYS A 125 -10.55 0.49 4.80
C LYS A 125 -9.72 1.72 4.42
N ASP A 126 -9.71 2.74 5.27
CA ASP A 126 -8.94 3.98 5.09
C ASP A 126 -7.52 3.78 5.62
N PHE A 127 -6.71 3.11 4.81
CA PHE A 127 -5.38 2.66 5.18
C PHE A 127 -4.35 3.80 5.17
N GLN A 128 -3.20 3.55 5.79
CA GLN A 128 -2.09 4.48 5.93
C GLN A 128 -1.24 4.53 4.66
N VAL A 129 -0.81 5.74 4.32
CA VAL A 129 0.16 6.03 3.27
C VAL A 129 1.32 6.78 3.91
N LEU A 130 2.48 6.14 3.92
CA LEU A 130 3.73 6.72 4.37
C LEU A 130 4.57 7.11 3.16
N ILE A 131 4.84 8.41 3.00
CA ILE A 131 5.77 8.93 2.00
C ILE A 131 7.14 9.12 2.66
N ASN A 132 8.13 8.43 2.10
CA ASN A 132 9.53 8.57 2.48
C ASN A 132 10.35 9.02 1.26
N VAL A 133 11.32 9.90 1.48
CA VAL A 133 12.14 10.50 0.43
C VAL A 133 13.61 10.30 0.75
N PHE A 134 14.36 9.75 -0.20
CA PHE A 134 15.77 9.44 -0.05
C PHE A 134 16.50 9.57 -1.39
N SER A 135 17.83 9.64 -1.35
CA SER A 135 18.62 9.69 -2.59
C SER A 135 18.56 8.37 -3.37
N GLY A 136 18.72 8.47 -4.69
CA GLY A 136 18.63 7.38 -5.66
C GLY A 136 19.54 6.18 -5.44
N ARG A 137 20.64 6.42 -4.73
CA ARG A 137 21.77 5.50 -4.55
C ARG A 137 22.40 5.07 -5.88
N ARG A 138 22.47 5.99 -6.84
CA ARG A 138 23.13 5.85 -8.14
C ARG A 138 24.65 5.95 -8.02
N SER A 139 25.12 6.83 -7.14
CA SER A 139 26.54 7.17 -6.97
C SER A 139 27.10 6.82 -5.59
N SER A 140 26.23 6.65 -4.61
CA SER A 140 26.58 6.28 -3.23
C SER A 140 25.59 5.25 -2.72
N GLU A 141 26.07 4.27 -1.96
CA GLU A 141 25.17 3.35 -1.24
C GLU A 141 24.43 4.05 -0.11
N SER A 142 24.92 5.18 0.40
CA SER A 142 24.32 5.92 1.51
C SER A 142 23.23 6.88 1.03
N ASN A 143 22.25 7.11 1.90
CA ASN A 143 21.32 8.21 1.71
C ASN A 143 22.08 9.54 1.86
N LEU A 144 21.83 10.51 0.99
CA LEU A 144 22.46 11.83 1.02
C LEU A 144 21.55 12.93 1.57
N ILE A 145 20.23 12.72 1.57
CA ILE A 145 19.24 13.75 1.96
C ILE A 145 18.34 13.27 3.09
N GLU A 146 17.92 14.19 3.94
CA GLU A 146 16.89 13.97 4.95
C GLU A 146 15.70 14.87 4.61
N CYS A 147 14.51 14.28 4.48
CA CYS A 147 13.29 15.01 4.18
C CYS A 147 12.26 14.82 5.28
N GLU A 148 11.31 15.76 5.34
CA GLU A 148 10.06 15.58 6.05
C GLU A 148 9.37 14.26 5.62
N ILE A 149 8.68 13.63 6.57
CA ILE A 149 7.87 12.44 6.35
C ILE A 149 6.40 12.87 6.30
N LEU A 150 5.65 12.39 5.31
CA LEU A 150 4.18 12.47 5.32
C LEU A 150 3.63 11.10 5.67
N GLN A 151 2.80 11.03 6.71
CA GLN A 151 2.07 9.83 7.08
C GLN A 151 0.61 10.20 7.36
N GLU A 152 -0.27 9.77 6.48
CA GLU A 152 -1.69 10.12 6.47
C GLU A 152 -2.53 8.97 5.91
N THR A 153 -3.86 9.03 6.07
CA THR A 153 -4.74 8.05 5.41
C THR A 153 -4.88 8.32 3.92
N ILE A 154 -5.27 7.30 3.14
CA ILE A 154 -5.51 7.46 1.70
C ILE A 154 -6.59 8.50 1.40
N THR A 155 -7.60 8.65 2.25
CA THR A 155 -8.61 9.71 2.14
C THR A 155 -8.01 11.12 2.28
N ASN A 156 -6.99 11.27 3.12
CA ASN A 156 -6.32 12.54 3.32
C ASN A 156 -5.30 12.88 2.22
N ILE A 157 -4.75 11.87 1.55
CA ILE A 157 -3.76 12.06 0.47
C ILE A 157 -4.41 12.16 -0.92
N LYS A 158 -5.49 11.42 -1.20
CA LYS A 158 -6.06 11.30 -2.54
C LYS A 158 -6.38 12.65 -3.17
N ALA A 159 -6.05 12.80 -4.46
CA ALA A 159 -6.34 13.97 -5.27
C ALA A 159 -5.80 15.31 -4.69
N LYS A 160 -4.75 15.24 -3.86
CA LYS A 160 -4.07 16.41 -3.31
C LYS A 160 -2.60 16.44 -3.72
N LYS A 161 -2.05 17.65 -3.61
CA LYS A 161 -0.62 17.92 -3.69
C LYS A 161 -0.10 18.21 -2.29
N HIS A 162 0.95 17.52 -1.87
CA HIS A 162 1.66 17.76 -0.61
C HIS A 162 3.09 18.19 -0.91
N THR A 163 3.62 19.12 -0.13
CA THR A 163 5.02 19.56 -0.26
C THR A 163 5.83 18.99 0.90
N LEU A 164 6.96 18.36 0.57
CA LEU A 164 7.95 17.89 1.53
C LEU A 164 9.24 18.67 1.35
N LYS A 165 9.73 19.24 2.44
CA LYS A 165 11.03 19.90 2.47
C LYS A 165 12.12 18.89 2.82
N GLY A 166 13.27 19.05 2.19
CA GLY A 166 14.43 18.22 2.43
C GLY A 166 15.72 19.01 2.49
N LYS A 167 16.71 18.41 3.12
CA LYS A 167 18.02 19.00 3.36
C LYS A 167 19.14 17.97 3.19
N LEU A 168 20.37 18.46 3.11
CA LEU A 168 21.55 17.62 3.11
C LEU A 168 21.68 16.99 4.51
N ILE A 169 21.97 15.69 4.58
CA ILE A 169 22.25 15.05 5.87
C ILE A 169 23.47 15.73 6.50
N GLY A 170 23.29 16.25 7.72
CA GLY A 170 24.33 16.92 8.49
C GLY A 170 24.50 18.43 8.21
N GLU A 171 23.58 19.08 7.49
CA GLU A 171 23.57 20.55 7.38
C GLU A 171 23.02 21.29 8.61
#